data_AF-X1UJW0-F1
#
_entry.id   AF-X1UJW0-F1
#
_cell.length_a   1.000
_cell.length_b   1.000
_cell.length_c   1.000
_cell.angle_alpha   90.00
_cell.angle_beta   90.00
_cell.angle_gamma   90.00
#
_symmetry.space_group_name_H-M   'P 1'
#
loop_
_entity.id
_entity.type
_entity.pdbx_description
1 polymer ?
#
loop_
_entity_poly.entity_id
_entity_poly.type
_entity_poly.pdbx_seq_one_letter_code
_entity_poly.pdbx_strand_id
1 'polypeptide(L)'
;EKRKQARVVSEEKRRHGLLLDMTVEALGSPGLMVNTDIAARTGCRCYKIDETLMCYSRGIIGTLSKPQVEAYCPTKKILTEGGLVERVKKFKEAAREAKKKIVKIPRGERLEPWLTEMGKALRKRGIEV
;
A
#
# COMPACT_ATOMS: atom_id res chain seq x y z
N GLU A 1 39.28 -3.92 13.36
CA GLU A 1 38.07 -4.72 13.05
C GLU A 1 36.76 -3.96 12.76
N LYS A 2 36.42 -2.85 13.44
CA LYS A 2 35.09 -2.19 13.32
C LYS A 2 34.61 -1.83 11.89
N ARG A 3 35.54 -1.51 10.97
CA ARG A 3 35.22 -1.21 9.55
C ARG A 3 34.75 -2.42 8.74
N LYS A 4 35.20 -3.64 9.08
CA LYS A 4 34.77 -4.87 8.37
C LYS A 4 33.35 -5.26 8.80
N GLN A 5 33.04 -5.17 10.08
CA GLN A 5 31.70 -5.45 10.62
C GLN A 5 30.62 -4.51 10.06
N ALA A 6 30.88 -3.20 9.97
CA ALA A 6 29.91 -2.26 9.40
C ALA A 6 29.61 -2.53 7.91
N ARG A 7 30.59 -3.03 7.15
CA ARG A 7 30.44 -3.33 5.72
C ARG A 7 29.61 -4.61 5.49
N VAL A 8 29.83 -5.64 6.32
CA VAL A 8 29.05 -6.89 6.31
C VAL A 8 27.58 -6.62 6.67
N VAL A 9 27.33 -5.83 7.73
CA VAL A 9 25.96 -5.42 8.13
C VAL A 9 25.25 -4.62 7.03
N SER A 10 25.99 -3.79 6.29
CA SER A 10 25.45 -3.03 5.15
C SER A 10 25.09 -3.90 3.94
N GLU A 11 25.86 -4.96 3.67
CA GLU A 11 25.58 -5.88 2.56
C GLU A 11 24.39 -6.80 2.88
N GLU A 12 24.28 -7.28 4.12
CA GLU A 12 23.15 -8.10 4.57
C GLU A 12 21.82 -7.33 4.54
N LYS A 13 21.82 -6.05 4.97
CA LYS A 13 20.64 -5.18 4.84
C LYS A 13 20.24 -4.95 3.38
N ARG A 14 21.20 -4.78 2.47
CA ARG A 14 20.91 -4.65 1.04
C ARG A 14 20.35 -5.93 0.44
N ARG A 15 20.88 -7.10 0.82
CA ARG A 15 20.38 -8.40 0.38
C ARG A 15 18.96 -8.67 0.90
N HIS A 16 18.69 -8.39 2.17
CA HIS A 16 17.34 -8.49 2.73
C HIS A 16 16.36 -7.52 2.07
N GLY A 17 16.79 -6.28 1.79
CA GLY A 17 15.98 -5.32 1.04
C GLY A 17 15.60 -5.81 -0.35
N LEU A 18 16.57 -6.36 -1.10
CA LEU A 18 16.34 -6.97 -2.41
C LEU A 18 15.36 -8.15 -2.34
N LEU A 19 15.48 -9.00 -1.33
CA LEU A 19 14.60 -10.16 -1.14
C LEU A 19 13.16 -9.74 -0.84
N LEU A 20 12.99 -8.71 -0.01
CA LEU A 20 11.69 -8.12 0.32
C LEU A 20 11.04 -7.47 -0.91
N ASP A 21 11.81 -6.69 -1.69
CA ASP A 21 11.32 -6.06 -2.92
C ASP A 21 10.86 -7.10 -3.93
N MET A 22 11.64 -8.18 -4.12
CA MET A 22 11.26 -9.30 -4.99
C MET A 22 9.99 -10.02 -4.52
N THR A 23 9.81 -10.23 -3.22
CA THR A 23 8.59 -10.85 -2.69
C THR A 23 7.35 -9.97 -2.86
N VAL A 24 7.48 -8.65 -2.71
CA VAL A 24 6.38 -7.69 -2.91
C VAL A 24 5.98 -7.62 -4.40
N GLU A 25 6.96 -7.66 -5.31
CA GLU A 25 6.68 -7.69 -6.75
C GLU A 25 6.06 -9.02 -7.19
N ALA A 26 6.52 -10.16 -6.66
CA ALA A 26 6.04 -11.49 -7.07
C ALA A 26 4.69 -11.89 -6.46
N LEU A 27 4.45 -11.56 -5.19
CA LEU A 27 3.26 -12.01 -4.44
C LEU A 27 2.22 -10.88 -4.25
N GLY A 28 2.56 -9.66 -4.66
CA GLY A 28 1.87 -8.46 -4.23
C GLY A 28 2.11 -8.19 -2.74
N SER A 29 1.34 -7.26 -2.18
CA SER A 29 1.27 -7.05 -0.73
C SER A 29 -0.02 -7.71 -0.23
N PRO A 30 0.02 -9.00 0.16
CA PRO A 30 -1.14 -9.69 0.68
C PRO A 30 -1.63 -9.02 1.96
N GLY A 31 -2.95 -8.99 2.15
CA GLY A 31 -3.53 -8.43 3.36
C GLY A 31 -3.08 -9.21 4.59
N LEU A 32 -2.66 -8.51 5.65
CA LEU A 32 -2.29 -9.13 6.91
C LEU A 32 -3.56 -9.54 7.66
N MET A 33 -3.73 -10.83 7.91
CA MET A 33 -4.84 -11.34 8.72
C MET A 33 -4.57 -11.03 10.20
N VAL A 34 -5.40 -10.18 10.78
CA VAL A 34 -5.30 -9.79 12.19
C VAL A 34 -6.33 -10.56 13.03
N ASN A 35 -7.51 -10.83 12.46
CA ASN A 35 -8.54 -11.63 13.11
C ASN A 35 -9.26 -12.51 12.08
N THR A 36 -9.00 -13.82 12.16
CA THR A 36 -9.51 -14.84 11.24
C THR A 36 -11.02 -15.05 11.39
N ASP A 37 -11.56 -14.96 12.61
CA ASP A 37 -12.98 -15.21 12.89
C ASP A 37 -13.87 -14.10 12.32
N ILE A 38 -13.44 -12.84 12.46
CA ILE A 38 -14.14 -11.69 11.88
C ILE A 38 -14.03 -11.73 10.36
N ALA A 39 -12.85 -12.04 9.84
CA ALA A 39 -12.60 -12.11 8.40
C ALA A 39 -13.47 -13.18 7.70
N ALA A 40 -13.66 -14.34 8.33
CA ALA A 40 -14.47 -15.43 7.80
C ALA A 40 -15.98 -15.12 7.81
N ARG A 41 -16.45 -14.31 8.79
CA ARG A 41 -17.88 -14.00 8.97
C ARG A 41 -18.34 -12.74 8.25
N THR A 42 -17.44 -11.80 7.96
CA THR A 42 -17.80 -10.53 7.34
C THR A 42 -17.57 -10.54 5.83
N GLY A 43 -18.59 -10.08 5.08
CA GLY A 43 -18.49 -9.94 3.64
C GLY A 43 -17.40 -8.94 3.23
N CYS A 44 -16.70 -9.26 2.15
CA CYS A 44 -15.67 -8.40 1.59
C CYS A 44 -16.29 -7.19 0.88
N ARG A 45 -15.62 -6.05 1.04
CA ARG A 45 -15.90 -4.83 0.29
C ARG A 45 -14.84 -4.68 -0.78
N CYS A 46 -15.27 -4.59 -2.02
CA CYS A 46 -14.37 -4.42 -3.15
C CYS A 46 -14.66 -3.09 -3.82
N TYR A 47 -13.63 -2.41 -4.31
CA TYR A 47 -13.77 -1.20 -5.10
C TYR A 47 -12.79 -1.26 -6.27
N LYS A 48 -13.17 -0.63 -7.38
CA LYS A 48 -12.34 -0.61 -8.58
C LYS A 48 -11.46 0.64 -8.59
N ILE A 49 -10.15 0.45 -8.70
CA ILE A 49 -9.21 1.51 -9.03
C ILE A 49 -8.71 1.22 -10.45
N ASP A 50 -9.06 2.08 -11.40
CA ASP A 50 -8.82 1.90 -12.84
C ASP A 50 -9.38 0.55 -13.35
N GLU A 51 -8.52 -0.45 -13.50
CA GLU A 51 -8.84 -1.80 -13.97
C GLU A 51 -8.67 -2.87 -12.89
N THR A 52 -8.07 -2.52 -11.75
CA THR A 52 -7.78 -3.49 -10.67
C THR A 52 -8.89 -3.48 -9.64
N LEU A 53 -9.42 -4.67 -9.33
CA LEU A 53 -10.40 -4.87 -8.26
C LEU A 53 -9.65 -5.04 -6.93
N MET A 54 -9.77 -4.02 -6.06
CA MET A 54 -9.18 -4.05 -4.73
C MET A 54 -10.24 -4.47 -3.73
N CYS A 55 -10.03 -5.58 -3.02
CA CYS A 55 -10.93 -6.09 -2.01
C CYS A 55 -10.31 -5.99 -0.61
N TYR A 56 -11.12 -5.69 0.39
CA TYR A 56 -10.73 -5.73 1.79
C TYR A 56 -11.86 -6.31 2.64
N SER A 57 -11.51 -6.94 3.76
CA SER A 57 -12.44 -7.49 4.73
C SER A 57 -12.16 -6.92 6.13
N ARG A 58 -13.17 -6.93 7.01
CA ARG A 58 -12.94 -6.57 8.42
C ARG A 58 -12.14 -7.69 9.07
N GLY A 59 -11.05 -7.34 9.78
CA GLY A 59 -10.11 -8.32 10.33
C GLY A 59 -8.87 -8.57 9.47
N ILE A 60 -8.77 -7.92 8.30
CA ILE A 60 -7.60 -7.97 7.42
C ILE A 60 -7.12 -6.55 7.15
N ILE A 61 -5.84 -6.28 7.41
CA ILE A 61 -5.21 -4.99 7.11
C ILE A 61 -4.62 -5.06 5.71
N GLY A 62 -5.02 -4.11 4.86
CA GLY A 62 -4.55 -4.01 3.48
C GLY A 62 -5.52 -4.64 2.47
N THR A 63 -5.09 -4.66 1.21
CA THR A 63 -5.84 -5.26 0.11
C THR A 63 -5.56 -6.75 0.02
N LEU A 64 -6.62 -7.54 -0.16
CA LEU A 64 -6.52 -8.98 -0.35
C LEU A 64 -5.88 -9.28 -1.70
N SER A 65 -4.92 -10.21 -1.71
CA SER A 65 -4.42 -10.83 -2.94
C SER A 65 -5.51 -11.70 -3.57
N LYS A 66 -5.39 -12.03 -4.87
CA LYS A 66 -6.36 -12.88 -5.57
C LYS A 66 -6.65 -14.20 -4.81
N PRO A 67 -5.64 -14.94 -4.31
CA PRO A 67 -5.88 -16.17 -3.55
C PRO A 67 -6.62 -15.91 -2.22
N GLN A 68 -6.32 -14.80 -1.54
CA GLN A 68 -7.01 -14.44 -0.30
C GLN A 68 -8.46 -14.02 -0.54
N VAL A 69 -8.76 -13.39 -1.68
CA VAL A 69 -10.14 -13.08 -2.07
C VAL A 69 -10.94 -14.37 -2.31
N GLU A 70 -10.35 -15.37 -2.93
CA GLU A 70 -11.01 -16.66 -3.15
C GLU A 70 -11.23 -17.42 -1.84
N ALA A 71 -10.25 -17.41 -0.94
CA ALA A 71 -10.33 -18.13 0.33
C ALA A 71 -11.25 -17.47 1.38
N TYR A 72 -11.27 -16.13 1.44
CA TYR A 72 -11.86 -15.41 2.58
C TYR A 72 -13.01 -14.46 2.23
N CYS A 73 -13.43 -14.37 0.96
CA CYS A 73 -14.58 -13.55 0.57
C CYS A 73 -15.79 -14.38 0.17
N PRO A 74 -16.58 -14.91 1.14
CA PRO A 74 -17.81 -15.64 0.84
C PRO A 74 -18.88 -14.75 0.21
N THR A 75 -18.85 -13.44 0.47
CA THR A 75 -19.75 -12.46 -0.15
C THR A 75 -18.94 -11.24 -0.57
N LYS A 76 -19.14 -10.76 -1.80
CA LYS A 76 -18.45 -9.60 -2.37
C LYS A 76 -19.45 -8.47 -2.61
N LYS A 77 -19.28 -7.36 -1.89
CA LYS A 77 -20.01 -6.12 -2.17
C LYS A 77 -19.10 -5.20 -2.97
N ILE A 78 -19.45 -4.97 -4.24
CA ILE A 78 -18.72 -4.04 -5.11
C ILE A 78 -19.24 -2.63 -4.82
N LEU A 79 -18.34 -1.77 -4.37
CA LEU A 79 -18.55 -0.35 -4.16
C LEU A 79 -18.14 0.37 -5.45
N THR A 80 -19.13 0.85 -6.19
CA THR A 80 -18.94 1.69 -7.39
C THR A 80 -18.90 3.17 -7.05
N GLU A 81 -19.58 3.56 -5.99
CA GLU A 81 -19.77 4.95 -5.55
C GLU A 81 -19.67 5.08 -4.03
N GLY A 82 -19.46 6.32 -3.56
CA GLY A 82 -19.35 6.66 -2.15
C GLY A 82 -17.95 7.08 -1.69
N GLY A 83 -17.85 7.47 -0.42
CA GLY A 83 -16.69 8.19 0.12
C GLY A 83 -15.36 7.46 0.02
N LEU A 84 -15.34 6.12 0.06
CA LEU A 84 -14.09 5.37 -0.10
C LEU A 84 -13.53 5.46 -1.52
N VAL A 85 -14.37 5.29 -2.54
CA VAL A 85 -13.95 5.31 -3.94
C VAL A 85 -13.39 6.70 -4.29
N GLU A 86 -14.10 7.74 -3.87
CA GLU A 86 -13.65 9.13 -4.07
C GLU A 86 -12.37 9.45 -3.31
N ARG A 87 -12.26 9.03 -2.04
CA ARG A 87 -11.06 9.26 -1.23
C ARG A 87 -9.84 8.60 -1.86
N VAL A 88 -9.98 7.37 -2.37
CA VAL A 88 -8.88 6.68 -3.05
C VAL A 88 -8.50 7.36 -4.37
N LYS A 89 -9.47 7.82 -5.16
CA LYS A 89 -9.20 8.60 -6.39
C LYS A 89 -8.42 9.89 -6.06
N LYS A 90 -8.91 10.68 -5.10
CA LYS A 90 -8.24 11.91 -4.63
C LYS A 90 -6.84 11.63 -4.09
N PHE A 91 -6.66 10.54 -3.34
CA PHE A 91 -5.36 10.12 -2.83
C PHE A 91 -4.39 9.76 -3.97
N LYS A 92 -4.86 8.99 -4.97
CA LYS A 92 -4.05 8.61 -6.14
C LYS A 92 -3.58 9.85 -6.93
N GLU A 93 -4.46 10.82 -7.12
CA GLU A 93 -4.11 12.07 -7.78
C GLU A 93 -3.09 12.88 -6.98
N ALA A 94 -3.27 12.99 -5.66
CA ALA A 94 -2.33 13.65 -4.77
C ALA A 94 -0.94 12.98 -4.84
N ALA A 95 -0.89 11.64 -4.83
CA ALA A 95 0.35 10.89 -4.97
C ALA A 95 1.05 11.15 -6.31
N ARG A 96 0.29 11.24 -7.41
CA ARG A 96 0.83 11.58 -8.73
C ARG A 96 1.39 13.00 -8.77
N GLU A 97 0.71 13.96 -8.14
CA GLU A 97 1.16 15.35 -8.02
C GLU A 97 2.45 15.46 -7.19
N ALA A 98 2.49 14.83 -6.02
CA ALA A 98 3.67 14.80 -5.15
C ALA A 98 4.87 14.14 -5.85
N LYS A 99 4.65 13.01 -6.54
CA LYS A 99 5.70 12.29 -7.27
C LYS A 99 6.38 13.16 -8.34
N LYS A 100 5.63 14.02 -9.03
CA LYS A 100 6.20 14.95 -10.04
C LYS A 100 7.21 15.92 -9.43
N LYS A 101 6.98 16.36 -8.19
CA LYS A 101 7.85 17.34 -7.51
C LYS A 101 9.14 16.74 -6.98
N ILE A 102 9.10 15.47 -6.57
CA ILE A 102 10.26 14.78 -5.98
C ILE A 102 11.09 13.97 -6.98
N VAL A 103 10.67 13.87 -8.24
CA VAL A 103 11.35 13.05 -9.27
C VAL A 103 12.83 13.42 -9.43
N LYS A 104 13.17 14.69 -9.22
CA LYS A 104 14.55 15.22 -9.35
C LYS A 104 15.45 14.90 -8.15
N ILE A 105 14.89 14.48 -7.01
CA ILE A 105 15.65 14.16 -5.79
C ILE A 105 16.29 12.78 -5.94
N PRO A 106 17.51 12.51 -5.46
CA PRO A 106 18.12 11.18 -5.50
C PRO A 106 17.30 10.11 -4.74
N ARG A 107 17.37 8.84 -5.16
CA ARG A 107 16.76 7.73 -4.39
C ARG A 107 17.47 7.62 -3.04
N GLY A 108 16.72 7.50 -1.95
CA GLY A 108 17.24 7.49 -0.57
C GLY A 108 16.84 8.73 0.24
N GLU A 109 16.74 9.90 -0.41
CA GLU A 109 16.38 11.18 0.24
C GLU A 109 14.94 11.61 -0.04
N ARG A 110 14.16 10.76 -0.73
CA ARG A 110 12.83 11.09 -1.23
C ARG A 110 11.73 11.03 -0.20
N LEU A 111 11.92 10.34 0.93
CA LEU A 111 10.83 10.02 1.85
C LEU A 111 10.22 11.27 2.49
N GLU A 112 11.03 12.09 3.18
CA GLU A 112 10.54 13.31 3.83
C GLU A 112 9.98 14.34 2.84
N PRO A 113 10.65 14.62 1.69
CA PRO A 113 10.08 15.49 0.66
C PRO A 113 8.77 14.93 0.10
N TRP A 114 8.67 13.61 -0.07
CA TRP A 114 7.44 12.98 -0.55
C TRP A 114 6.30 13.17 0.44
N LEU A 115 6.53 12.88 1.73
CA LEU A 115 5.53 13.05 2.78
C LEU A 115 5.06 14.51 2.86
N THR A 116 6.01 15.45 2.77
CA THR A 116 5.71 16.89 2.75
C THR A 116 4.82 17.28 1.57
N GLU A 117 5.18 16.90 0.35
CA GLU A 117 4.40 17.26 -0.84
C GLU A 117 3.07 16.51 -0.93
N MET A 118 3.02 15.27 -0.43
CA MET A 118 1.79 14.50 -0.31
C MET A 118 0.82 15.16 0.66
N GLY A 119 1.29 15.59 1.84
CA GLY A 119 0.48 16.32 2.82
C GLY A 119 -0.13 17.59 2.23
N LYS A 120 0.66 18.39 1.51
CA LYS A 120 0.15 19.58 0.79
C LYS A 120 -0.93 19.22 -0.25
N ALA A 121 -0.67 18.19 -1.06
CA ALA A 121 -1.59 17.76 -2.10
C ALA A 121 -2.91 17.19 -1.55
N LEU A 122 -2.87 16.51 -0.40
CA LEU A 122 -4.05 15.98 0.29
C LEU A 122 -4.87 17.09 0.95
N ARG A 123 -4.22 18.04 1.65
CA ARG A 123 -4.90 19.20 2.25
C ARG A 123 -5.65 20.03 1.21
N LYS A 124 -5.04 20.25 0.04
CA LYS A 124 -5.70 20.93 -1.10
C LYS A 124 -6.99 20.24 -1.56
N ARG A 125 -7.12 18.94 -1.31
CA ARG A 125 -8.27 18.11 -1.70
C ARG A 125 -9.28 17.89 -0.55
N GLY A 126 -9.12 18.61 0.57
CA GLY A 126 -9.97 18.49 1.75
C GLY A 126 -9.80 17.17 2.50
N ILE A 127 -8.66 16.48 2.33
CA ILE A 127 -8.33 15.26 3.06
C ILE A 127 -7.42 15.66 4.22
N GLU A 128 -7.89 15.44 5.44
CA GLU A 128 -7.10 15.62 6.66
C GLU A 128 -6.05 14.50 6.77
N VAL A 129 -4.82 14.88 7.16
CA VAL A 129 -3.62 14.03 7.16
C VAL A 129 -2.86 14.24 8.46
#